data_AF-A0AAW8I0W6-F1
#
_entry.id   AF-A0AAW8I0W6-F1
#
_cell.length_a   1.000
_cell.length_b   1.000
_cell.length_c   1.000
_cell.angle_alpha   90.00
_cell.angle_beta   90.00
_cell.angle_gamma   90.00
#
_symmetry.space_group_name_H-M   'P 1'
#
loop_
_entity.id
_entity.type
_entity.pdbx_description
1 polymer ?
#
loop_
_entity_poly.entity_id
_entity_poly.type
_entity_poly.pdbx_seq_one_letter_code
_entity_poly.pdbx_strand_id
1 'polypeptide(L)'
;MLDLEPRGPLPTEIYWRRRGLALGIAVVVVGIAVAIVIAFVDSSAGAKPVSADKPASAQSHPGSPAPQAPQPAGQTEGNAAAAPPQGQNPETPTPTAAVQPPPVLKEGDDCPDSTLAVKGLTNAPQYYVGDQPKFTMVVTNIGLVSCKRDVGAAVLAAYVYSLDNKRLWSNLDCAPSNETLVKTFSPGEQVTTAVTWTGMGSAPRCPLPRPAIGPGTYNLVVQLGNLRSLPVPFILNQPPPPPGPVPAPGPAQAPPPESPAQGG
;
A
#
# COMPACT_ATOMS: atom_id res chain seq x y z
N MET A 1 -41.55 11.58 25.83
CA MET A 1 -41.31 12.97 25.42
C MET A 1 -40.02 13.43 26.06
N LEU A 2 -38.99 13.85 25.34
CA LEU A 2 -38.96 14.30 23.94
C LEU A 2 -37.88 13.57 23.13
N ASP A 3 -38.22 13.21 21.89
CA ASP A 3 -37.24 12.99 20.82
C ASP A 3 -36.50 14.29 20.48
N LEU A 4 -35.27 14.16 19.96
CA LEU A 4 -34.79 14.83 18.73
C LEU A 4 -33.30 14.51 18.48
N GLU A 5 -33.01 13.62 17.53
CA GLU A 5 -31.73 13.65 16.81
C GLU A 5 -31.67 14.91 15.93
N PRO A 6 -30.53 15.63 15.89
CA PRO A 6 -30.18 16.48 14.77
C PRO A 6 -28.99 15.86 14.01
N ARG A 7 -29.27 14.94 13.09
CA ARG A 7 -28.32 14.52 12.05
C ARG A 7 -28.18 15.66 11.05
N GLY A 8 -27.26 16.59 11.30
CA GLY A 8 -26.95 17.67 10.36
C GLY A 8 -26.50 17.10 9.00
N PRO A 9 -26.98 17.63 7.87
CA PRO A 9 -26.54 17.17 6.56
C PRO A 9 -25.05 17.50 6.37
N LEU A 10 -24.26 16.49 5.96
CA LEU A 10 -22.85 16.72 5.60
C LEU A 10 -22.75 17.72 4.44
N PRO A 11 -21.74 18.59 4.39
CA PRO A 11 -21.64 19.67 3.42
C PRO A 11 -21.68 19.15 1.97
N THR A 12 -22.68 19.62 1.22
CA THR A 12 -22.97 19.22 -0.17
C THR A 12 -21.80 19.48 -1.12
N GLU A 13 -20.92 20.43 -0.80
CA GLU A 13 -19.67 20.70 -1.52
C GLU A 13 -18.77 19.47 -1.65
N ILE A 14 -18.57 18.67 -0.59
CA ILE A 14 -17.64 17.53 -0.66
C ILE A 14 -18.19 16.44 -1.58
N TYR A 15 -19.52 16.25 -1.60
CA TYR A 15 -20.19 15.34 -2.51
C TYR A 15 -20.03 15.79 -3.98
N TRP A 16 -20.32 17.06 -4.27
CA TRP A 16 -20.15 17.61 -5.62
C TRP A 16 -18.70 17.62 -6.09
N ARG A 17 -17.73 17.93 -5.20
CA ARG A 17 -16.30 17.92 -5.53
C ARG A 17 -15.79 16.51 -5.83
N ARG A 18 -16.21 15.49 -5.06
CA ARG A 18 -15.87 14.08 -5.35
C ARG A 18 -16.55 13.54 -6.60
N ARG A 19 -17.82 13.90 -6.84
CA ARG A 19 -18.58 13.45 -8.03
C ARG A 19 -18.10 14.14 -9.31
N GLY A 20 -17.71 15.42 -9.23
CA GLY A 20 -17.05 16.15 -10.32
C GLY A 20 -15.67 15.59 -10.66
N LEU A 21 -14.86 15.25 -9.65
CA LEU A 21 -13.57 14.56 -9.85
C LEU A 21 -13.75 13.22 -10.56
N ALA A 22 -14.72 12.39 -10.11
CA ALA A 22 -15.00 11.09 -10.72
C ALA A 22 -15.45 11.21 -12.19
N LEU A 23 -16.30 12.19 -12.52
CA LEU A 23 -16.72 12.45 -13.89
C LEU A 23 -15.56 12.96 -14.77
N GLY A 24 -14.71 13.85 -14.24
CA GLY A 24 -13.51 14.31 -14.94
C GLY A 24 -12.53 13.18 -15.27
N ILE A 25 -12.27 12.29 -14.29
CA ILE A 25 -11.43 11.10 -14.50
C ILE A 25 -12.05 10.19 -15.57
N ALA A 26 -13.37 9.95 -15.54
CA ALA A 26 -14.04 9.11 -16.54
C ALA A 26 -13.89 9.68 -17.96
N VAL A 27 -14.05 10.99 -18.15
CA VAL A 27 -13.85 11.66 -19.46
C VAL A 27 -12.40 11.53 -19.94
N VAL A 28 -11.42 11.70 -19.06
CA VAL A 28 -9.99 11.53 -19.40
C VAL A 28 -9.67 10.10 -19.82
N VAL A 29 -10.19 9.10 -19.08
CA VAL A 29 -9.98 7.67 -19.41
C VAL A 29 -10.61 7.31 -20.77
N VAL A 30 -11.82 7.81 -21.06
CA VAL A 30 -12.47 7.61 -22.37
C VAL A 30 -11.67 8.29 -23.49
N GLY A 31 -11.18 9.52 -23.27
CA GLY A 31 -10.33 10.21 -24.25
C GLY A 31 -9.03 9.46 -24.56
N ILE A 32 -8.36 8.91 -23.54
CA ILE A 32 -7.16 8.09 -23.71
C ILE A 32 -7.48 6.79 -24.46
N ALA A 33 -8.59 6.11 -24.12
CA ALA A 33 -9.01 4.89 -24.82
C ALA A 33 -9.28 5.15 -26.31
N VAL A 34 -9.97 6.25 -26.65
CA VAL A 34 -10.22 6.66 -28.04
C VAL A 34 -8.91 6.99 -28.77
N ALA A 35 -7.98 7.72 -28.13
CA ALA A 35 -6.68 8.03 -28.71
C ALA A 35 -5.84 6.77 -28.99
N ILE A 36 -5.86 5.78 -28.09
CA ILE A 36 -5.20 4.48 -28.30
C ILE A 36 -5.83 3.73 -29.48
N VAL A 37 -7.17 3.69 -29.58
CA VAL A 37 -7.86 3.03 -30.70
C VAL A 37 -7.51 3.69 -32.04
N ILE A 38 -7.47 5.03 -32.11
CA ILE A 38 -7.07 5.76 -33.33
C ILE A 38 -5.63 5.40 -33.71
N ALA A 39 -4.68 5.46 -32.77
CA ALA A 39 -3.28 5.12 -33.01
C ALA A 39 -3.07 3.67 -33.49
N PHE A 40 -3.87 2.72 -32.99
CA PHE A 40 -3.86 1.33 -33.47
C PHE A 40 -4.50 1.13 -34.85
N VAL A 41 -5.50 1.94 -35.21
CA VAL A 41 -6.12 1.91 -36.55
C VAL A 41 -5.19 2.51 -37.61
N ASP A 42 -4.54 3.64 -37.33
CA ASP A 42 -3.58 4.29 -38.24
C ASP A 42 -2.27 3.48 -38.41
N SER A 43 -1.88 2.68 -37.41
CA SER A 43 -0.66 1.84 -37.47
C SER A 43 -0.80 0.56 -38.33
N SER A 44 -1.96 0.31 -38.94
CA SER A 44 -2.22 -0.90 -39.75
C SER A 44 -1.81 -0.79 -41.23
N ALA A 45 -1.00 0.20 -41.60
CA ALA A 45 -0.52 0.42 -42.96
C ALA A 45 1.01 0.27 -43.12
N GLY A 46 1.46 -0.94 -43.46
CA GLY A 46 2.68 -1.15 -44.26
C GLY A 46 4.00 -1.43 -43.52
N ALA A 47 4.23 -2.68 -43.15
CA ALA A 47 5.59 -3.18 -42.91
C ALA A 47 6.32 -3.49 -44.24
N LYS A 48 7.58 -3.05 -44.38
CA LYS A 48 8.52 -3.51 -45.41
C LYS A 48 9.94 -3.62 -44.84
N PRO A 49 10.54 -4.82 -44.77
CA PRO A 49 11.95 -4.99 -44.44
C PRO A 49 12.82 -5.12 -45.71
N VAL A 50 14.04 -4.56 -45.69
CA VAL A 50 15.12 -4.93 -46.63
C VAL A 50 16.46 -4.88 -45.89
N SER A 51 17.30 -5.90 -46.11
CA SER A 51 18.70 -5.97 -45.70
C SER A 51 19.61 -5.99 -46.94
N ALA A 52 20.89 -5.65 -46.75
CA ALA A 52 21.97 -5.58 -47.76
C ALA A 52 21.85 -4.39 -48.75
N ASP A 53 22.92 -3.77 -49.27
CA ASP A 53 24.32 -4.23 -49.42
C ASP A 53 25.40 -3.13 -49.15
N LYS A 54 26.68 -3.54 -49.17
CA LYS A 54 27.92 -2.73 -49.12
C LYS A 54 28.75 -3.11 -50.36
N PRO A 55 29.45 -2.23 -51.13
CA PRO A 55 30.61 -1.45 -50.63
C PRO A 55 30.99 -0.11 -51.35
N ALA A 56 32.11 0.47 -50.86
CA ALA A 56 33.15 1.24 -51.57
C ALA A 56 33.10 2.80 -51.65
N SER A 57 33.89 3.41 -50.76
CA SER A 57 35.05 4.32 -51.05
C SER A 57 34.91 5.72 -51.67
N ALA A 58 35.79 6.62 -51.18
CA ALA A 58 36.24 7.92 -51.72
C ALA A 58 35.26 9.13 -51.64
N GLN A 59 35.66 10.40 -51.49
CA GLN A 59 36.92 11.06 -51.03
C GLN A 59 36.64 12.58 -50.77
N SER A 60 37.36 13.19 -49.79
CA SER A 60 37.72 14.64 -49.68
C SER A 60 36.68 15.80 -49.67
N HIS A 61 37.03 16.83 -48.87
CA HIS A 61 36.47 18.20 -48.74
C HIS A 61 36.82 19.10 -49.97
N PRO A 62 36.54 20.45 -50.07
CA PRO A 62 35.95 21.42 -49.11
C PRO A 62 34.97 22.51 -49.69
N GLY A 63 34.44 23.39 -48.80
CA GLY A 63 34.34 24.85 -49.10
C GLY A 63 32.96 25.55 -49.19
N SER A 64 32.73 26.49 -48.25
CA SER A 64 32.03 27.83 -48.26
C SER A 64 31.36 28.40 -49.53
N PRO A 65 30.46 29.44 -49.46
CA PRO A 65 30.36 30.49 -48.41
C PRO A 65 28.93 30.93 -47.96
N ALA A 66 28.91 31.92 -47.04
CA ALA A 66 27.72 32.64 -46.54
C ALA A 66 27.31 33.86 -47.39
N PRO A 67 26.20 34.54 -47.05
CA PRO A 67 26.25 36.00 -46.92
C PRO A 67 25.55 36.59 -45.66
N GLN A 68 25.94 37.83 -45.32
CA GLN A 68 25.30 38.73 -44.33
C GLN A 68 24.22 39.59 -45.04
N ALA A 69 23.48 40.56 -44.47
CA ALA A 69 23.48 41.34 -43.22
C ALA A 69 22.01 41.86 -42.98
N PRO A 70 21.66 42.99 -42.30
CA PRO A 70 22.41 43.88 -41.38
C PRO A 70 21.66 44.27 -40.07
N GLN A 71 22.36 45.00 -39.19
CA GLN A 71 21.80 45.74 -38.05
C GLN A 71 21.39 47.18 -38.45
N PRO A 72 20.66 47.90 -37.58
CA PRO A 72 20.82 49.36 -37.42
C PRO A 72 21.37 49.74 -36.02
N ALA A 73 22.02 50.90 -35.93
CA ALA A 73 22.57 51.50 -34.71
C ALA A 73 21.83 52.79 -34.31
N GLY A 74 21.98 53.24 -33.06
CA GLY A 74 21.51 54.56 -32.61
C GLY A 74 21.69 54.79 -31.10
N GLN A 75 22.50 55.79 -30.73
CA GLN A 75 22.65 56.32 -29.36
C GLN A 75 21.54 57.38 -29.09
N THR A 76 21.27 57.86 -27.87
CA THR A 76 22.01 58.94 -27.13
C THR A 76 21.19 59.20 -25.84
N GLU A 77 21.69 58.89 -24.63
CA GLU A 77 22.40 59.77 -23.66
C GLU A 77 21.50 60.35 -22.54
N GLY A 78 22.02 60.35 -21.29
CA GLY A 78 21.58 61.27 -20.22
C GLY A 78 20.56 60.77 -19.17
N ASN A 79 21.04 60.34 -17.98
CA ASN A 79 20.91 61.07 -16.70
C ASN A 79 21.39 60.18 -15.52
N ALA A 80 21.93 60.78 -14.45
CA ALA A 80 22.56 60.08 -13.32
C ALA A 80 21.71 60.09 -12.04
N ALA A 81 21.68 58.96 -11.29
CA ALA A 81 21.28 58.94 -9.88
C ALA A 81 21.82 57.71 -9.11
N ALA A 82 22.57 57.99 -8.04
CA ALA A 82 22.86 57.23 -6.81
C ALA A 82 22.75 55.67 -6.75
N ALA A 83 23.82 55.04 -6.28
CA ALA A 83 23.85 53.64 -5.84
C ALA A 83 23.68 53.49 -4.31
N PRO A 84 23.09 52.39 -3.80
CA PRO A 84 23.22 51.94 -2.41
C PRO A 84 24.47 51.04 -2.21
N PRO A 85 25.01 50.93 -0.98
CA PRO A 85 26.29 50.27 -0.74
C PRO A 85 26.22 48.74 -0.80
N GLN A 86 27.21 48.12 -1.46
CA GLN A 86 27.44 46.69 -1.40
C GLN A 86 28.12 46.31 -0.07
N GLY A 87 27.42 45.53 0.76
CA GLY A 87 28.05 44.79 1.85
C GLY A 87 28.88 43.63 1.30
N GLN A 88 30.20 43.67 1.46
CA GLN A 88 31.08 42.57 1.06
C GLN A 88 30.99 41.42 2.07
N ASN A 89 30.23 40.38 1.76
CA ASN A 89 30.31 39.09 2.45
C ASN A 89 31.28 38.19 1.67
N PRO A 90 32.38 37.68 2.26
CA PRO A 90 33.28 36.75 1.59
C PRO A 90 32.63 35.37 1.50
N GLU A 91 31.91 35.10 0.42
CA GLU A 91 31.40 33.76 0.12
C GLU A 91 32.56 32.83 -0.30
N THR A 92 33.13 32.13 0.67
CA THR A 92 34.01 30.98 0.41
C THR A 92 33.20 29.91 -0.33
N PRO A 93 33.54 29.55 -1.58
CA PRO A 93 32.78 28.57 -2.33
C PRO A 93 32.94 27.19 -1.67
N THR A 94 31.87 26.72 -1.02
CA THR A 94 31.80 25.36 -0.48
C THR A 94 31.70 24.40 -1.67
N PRO A 95 32.63 23.43 -1.84
CA PRO A 95 32.56 22.49 -2.95
C PRO A 95 31.26 21.67 -2.88
N THR A 96 30.36 21.90 -3.84
CA THR A 96 29.17 21.06 -4.00
C THR A 96 29.64 19.73 -4.58
N ALA A 97 29.82 18.73 -3.72
CA ALA A 97 30.08 17.37 -4.15
C ALA A 97 28.89 16.90 -5.00
N ALA A 98 29.15 16.54 -6.26
CA ALA A 98 28.12 16.07 -7.16
C ALA A 98 27.51 14.77 -6.60
N VAL A 99 26.21 14.82 -6.28
CA VAL A 99 25.44 13.64 -5.85
C VAL A 99 25.39 12.68 -7.03
N GLN A 100 26.06 11.54 -6.92
CA GLN A 100 25.99 10.49 -7.93
C GLN A 100 24.55 9.96 -8.03
N PRO A 101 24.02 9.68 -9.23
CA PRO A 101 22.70 9.07 -9.37
C PRO A 101 22.62 7.75 -8.58
N PRO A 102 21.48 7.43 -7.95
CA PRO A 102 21.29 6.13 -7.30
C PRO A 102 21.57 4.98 -8.27
N PRO A 103 22.21 3.88 -7.83
CA PRO A 103 22.39 2.70 -8.66
C PRO A 103 21.06 2.20 -9.23
N VAL A 104 21.01 1.95 -10.54
CA VAL A 104 19.85 1.34 -11.19
C VAL A 104 19.77 -0.12 -10.77
N LEU A 105 18.64 -0.53 -10.19
CA LEU A 105 18.36 -1.90 -9.79
C LEU A 105 18.37 -2.83 -11.02
N LYS A 106 19.09 -3.95 -10.94
CA LYS A 106 19.19 -4.94 -12.01
C LYS A 106 18.36 -6.17 -11.67
N GLU A 107 18.10 -6.98 -12.69
CA GLU A 107 17.38 -8.24 -12.49
C GLU A 107 18.17 -9.21 -11.60
N GLY A 108 17.51 -9.71 -10.56
CA GLY A 108 18.06 -10.69 -9.63
C GLY A 108 18.96 -10.11 -8.51
N ASP A 109 19.12 -8.78 -8.45
CA ASP A 109 19.61 -8.04 -7.28
C ASP A 109 18.64 -8.20 -6.09
N ASP A 110 19.07 -7.85 -4.87
CA ASP A 110 18.16 -7.77 -3.72
C ASP A 110 17.14 -6.63 -3.89
N CYS A 111 15.86 -6.91 -3.63
CA CYS A 111 14.80 -5.91 -3.64
C CYS A 111 15.04 -4.88 -2.52
N PRO A 112 15.26 -3.59 -2.84
CA PRO A 112 15.24 -2.54 -1.83
C PRO A 112 13.83 -2.36 -1.27
N ASP A 113 13.72 -1.90 -0.02
CA ASP A 113 12.43 -1.71 0.64
C ASP A 113 11.50 -0.71 -0.10
N SER A 114 12.05 0.14 -0.97
CA SER A 114 11.30 1.06 -1.84
C SER A 114 10.60 0.40 -3.03
N THR A 115 10.99 -0.82 -3.43
CA THR A 115 10.31 -1.59 -4.49
C THR A 115 9.39 -2.68 -3.93
N LEU A 116 9.26 -2.77 -2.60
CA LEU A 116 8.38 -3.73 -1.94
C LEU A 116 7.23 -3.03 -1.22
N ALA A 117 6.08 -3.71 -1.15
CA ALA A 117 4.99 -3.36 -0.26
C ALA A 117 4.67 -4.54 0.65
N VAL A 118 4.34 -4.25 1.91
CA VAL A 118 3.94 -5.24 2.90
C VAL A 118 2.55 -4.90 3.41
N LYS A 119 1.67 -5.90 3.50
CA LYS A 119 0.27 -5.73 3.93
C LYS A 119 -0.15 -6.85 4.89
N GLY A 120 -0.85 -6.49 5.96
CA GLY A 120 -1.59 -7.43 6.80
C GLY A 120 -3.00 -7.68 6.29
N LEU A 121 -3.53 -8.86 6.57
CA LEU A 121 -4.93 -9.24 6.39
C LEU A 121 -5.37 -10.07 7.60
N THR A 122 -6.59 -9.87 8.06
CA THR A 122 -7.26 -10.73 9.05
C THR A 122 -8.34 -11.54 8.34
N ASN A 123 -8.63 -12.76 8.81
CA ASN A 123 -9.70 -13.58 8.21
C ASN A 123 -11.13 -13.08 8.53
N ALA A 124 -11.27 -12.19 9.52
CA ALA A 124 -12.49 -11.44 9.83
C ALA A 124 -12.12 -10.06 10.42
N PRO A 125 -13.00 -9.03 10.33
CA PRO A 125 -12.77 -7.75 10.98
C PRO A 125 -13.09 -7.75 12.49
N GLN A 126 -13.82 -8.77 12.96
CA GLN A 126 -14.26 -8.91 14.35
C GLN A 126 -14.16 -10.37 14.80
N TYR A 127 -13.87 -10.55 16.08
CA TYR A 127 -13.68 -11.82 16.76
C TYR A 127 -14.23 -11.72 18.20
N TYR A 128 -14.26 -12.83 18.93
CA TYR A 128 -14.55 -12.90 20.35
C TYR A 128 -13.29 -13.31 21.14
N VAL A 129 -13.15 -12.88 22.40
CA VAL A 129 -12.05 -13.35 23.27
C VAL A 129 -12.12 -14.89 23.37
N GLY A 130 -11.02 -15.56 23.01
CA GLY A 130 -10.95 -17.02 22.91
C GLY A 130 -10.89 -17.54 21.45
N ASP A 131 -11.31 -16.72 20.48
CA ASP A 131 -11.08 -17.01 19.06
C ASP A 131 -9.57 -17.02 18.74
N GLN A 132 -9.23 -17.62 17.59
CA GLN A 132 -7.87 -17.64 17.08
C GLN A 132 -7.77 -16.93 15.72
N PRO A 133 -7.61 -15.59 15.68
CA PRO A 133 -7.45 -14.84 14.44
C PRO A 133 -6.29 -15.36 13.58
N LYS A 134 -6.57 -15.60 12.30
CA LYS A 134 -5.54 -15.90 11.30
C LYS A 134 -5.09 -14.60 10.66
N PHE A 135 -3.83 -14.26 10.87
CA PHE A 135 -3.16 -13.11 10.27
C PHE A 135 -2.37 -13.56 9.04
N THR A 136 -2.77 -13.08 7.87
CA THR A 136 -2.04 -13.28 6.62
C THR A 136 -1.17 -12.07 6.34
N MET A 137 0.09 -12.33 6.05
CA MET A 137 1.15 -11.39 5.74
C MET A 137 1.43 -11.49 4.24
N VAL A 138 1.30 -10.38 3.52
CA VAL A 138 1.47 -10.31 2.06
C VAL A 138 2.66 -9.41 1.76
N VAL A 139 3.63 -9.91 1.02
CA VAL A 139 4.78 -9.16 0.47
C VAL A 139 4.60 -9.07 -1.04
N THR A 140 4.70 -7.88 -1.61
CA THR A 140 4.47 -7.59 -3.04
C THR A 140 5.66 -6.84 -3.62
N ASN A 141 6.12 -7.20 -4.82
CA ASN A 141 7.01 -6.33 -5.60
C ASN A 141 6.16 -5.28 -6.34
N ILE A 142 6.33 -4.01 -5.95
CA ILE A 142 5.67 -2.84 -6.55
C ILE A 142 6.60 -2.08 -7.52
N GLY A 143 7.85 -2.54 -7.68
CA GLY A 143 8.79 -2.06 -8.68
C GLY A 143 8.54 -2.64 -10.07
N LEU A 144 9.37 -2.21 -11.02
CA LEU A 144 9.32 -2.61 -12.43
C LEU A 144 10.39 -3.65 -12.80
N VAL A 145 11.22 -4.08 -11.84
CA VAL A 145 12.35 -4.99 -12.05
C VAL A 145 12.18 -6.22 -11.16
N SER A 146 12.52 -7.40 -11.69
CA SER A 146 12.53 -8.66 -10.95
C SER A 146 13.72 -8.68 -9.98
N CYS A 147 13.47 -8.93 -8.70
CA CYS A 147 14.49 -8.84 -7.64
C CYS A 147 14.27 -9.92 -6.58
N LYS A 148 15.21 -10.11 -5.66
CA LYS A 148 15.15 -11.15 -4.61
C LYS A 148 14.89 -10.56 -3.23
N ARG A 149 14.11 -11.24 -2.40
CA ARG A 149 13.98 -10.89 -0.98
C ARG A 149 13.82 -12.13 -0.13
N ASP A 150 14.49 -12.16 1.02
CA ASP A 150 14.16 -13.09 2.08
C ASP A 150 12.80 -12.70 2.69
N VAL A 151 11.88 -13.67 2.72
CA VAL A 151 10.56 -13.56 3.39
C VAL A 151 10.33 -14.71 4.38
N GLY A 152 11.43 -15.30 4.86
CA GLY A 152 11.44 -16.37 5.83
C GLY A 152 11.00 -15.95 7.23
N ALA A 153 10.80 -16.95 8.08
CA ALA A 153 10.35 -16.76 9.46
C ALA A 153 11.36 -15.96 10.32
N ALA A 154 12.62 -15.83 9.89
CA ALA A 154 13.62 -14.99 10.54
C ALA A 154 13.35 -13.47 10.40
N VAL A 155 12.69 -13.04 9.32
CA VAL A 155 12.57 -11.61 8.96
C VAL A 155 11.14 -11.10 8.79
N LEU A 156 10.17 -12.00 8.60
CA LEU A 156 8.76 -11.66 8.41
C LEU A 156 7.97 -11.79 9.72
N ALA A 157 7.51 -10.65 10.25
CA ALA A 157 6.82 -10.56 11.52
C ALA A 157 5.39 -10.02 11.37
N ALA A 158 4.44 -10.64 12.08
CA ALA A 158 3.17 -10.05 12.45
C ALA A 158 3.24 -9.52 13.88
N TYR A 159 2.64 -8.36 14.10
CA TYR A 159 2.53 -7.72 15.42
C TYR A 159 1.09 -7.30 15.69
N VAL A 160 0.67 -7.45 16.95
CA VAL A 160 -0.56 -6.82 17.45
C VAL A 160 -0.19 -5.61 18.30
N TYR A 161 -0.81 -4.48 18.00
CA TYR A 161 -0.70 -3.21 18.74
C TYR A 161 -2.07 -2.79 19.29
N SER A 162 -2.08 -2.08 20.41
CA SER A 162 -3.25 -1.31 20.84
C SER A 162 -3.40 -0.02 20.00
N LEU A 163 -4.51 0.71 20.20
CA LEU A 163 -4.75 2.01 19.54
C LEU A 163 -3.74 3.09 19.97
N ASP A 164 -3.25 3.03 21.20
CA ASP A 164 -2.16 3.86 21.76
C ASP A 164 -0.76 3.43 21.30
N ASN A 165 -0.65 2.58 20.27
CA ASN A 165 0.59 2.08 19.68
C ASN A 165 1.51 1.28 20.64
N LYS A 166 0.99 0.77 21.75
CA LYS A 166 1.71 -0.20 22.59
C LYS A 166 1.73 -1.55 21.90
N ARG A 167 2.92 -2.13 21.71
CA ARG A 167 3.09 -3.50 21.19
C ARG A 167 2.58 -4.50 22.23
N LEU A 168 1.72 -5.41 21.81
CA LEU A 168 1.09 -6.41 22.68
C LEU A 168 1.56 -7.85 22.37
N TRP A 169 1.85 -8.16 21.11
CA TRP A 169 2.27 -9.50 20.67
C TRP A 169 3.13 -9.48 19.40
N SER A 170 3.93 -10.52 19.19
CA SER A 170 4.55 -10.88 17.91
C SER A 170 4.62 -12.41 17.71
N ASN A 171 4.55 -12.88 16.46
CA ASN A 171 4.84 -14.28 16.12
C ASN A 171 6.28 -14.69 16.48
N LEU A 172 7.25 -13.76 16.43
CA LEU A 172 8.66 -14.04 16.68
C LEU A 172 9.03 -14.14 18.16
N ASP A 173 8.19 -13.63 19.07
CA ASP A 173 8.53 -13.55 20.50
C ASP A 173 8.64 -14.93 21.17
N CYS A 174 7.85 -15.90 20.73
CA CYS A 174 7.66 -17.22 21.37
C CYS A 174 8.00 -18.44 20.51
N ALA A 175 8.15 -18.26 19.20
CA ALA A 175 8.64 -19.29 18.29
C ALA A 175 9.58 -18.65 17.26
N PRO A 176 10.70 -18.03 17.70
CA PRO A 176 11.70 -17.49 16.78
C PRO A 176 12.28 -18.61 15.94
N SER A 177 12.44 -18.35 14.64
CA SER A 177 13.09 -19.26 13.69
C SER A 177 14.19 -18.50 12.96
N ASN A 178 15.28 -19.18 12.65
CA ASN A 178 16.36 -18.66 11.80
C ASN A 178 16.19 -19.12 10.33
N GLU A 179 15.03 -19.66 9.98
CA GLU A 179 14.69 -20.11 8.62
C GLU A 179 14.56 -18.90 7.68
N THR A 180 15.41 -18.88 6.66
CA THR A 180 15.36 -17.93 5.55
C THR A 180 14.58 -18.55 4.38
N LEU A 181 13.86 -17.71 3.64
CA LEU A 181 13.11 -18.08 2.45
C LEU A 181 13.31 -16.99 1.40
N VAL A 182 14.44 -17.03 0.72
CA VAL A 182 14.74 -16.12 -0.39
C VAL A 182 13.84 -16.47 -1.58
N LYS A 183 13.04 -15.49 -2.01
CA LYS A 183 12.17 -15.57 -3.18
C LYS A 183 12.59 -14.52 -4.20
N THR A 184 12.60 -14.90 -5.47
CA THR A 184 12.55 -13.94 -6.58
C THR A 184 11.12 -13.43 -6.69
N PHE A 185 10.96 -12.12 -6.87
CA PHE A 185 9.67 -11.47 -7.10
C PHE A 185 9.69 -10.78 -8.45
N SER A 186 8.88 -11.27 -9.38
CA SER A 186 8.53 -10.57 -10.62
C SER A 186 7.73 -9.28 -10.28
N PRO A 187 7.69 -8.27 -11.16
CA PRO A 187 6.83 -7.09 -10.97
C PRO A 187 5.36 -7.50 -10.73
N GLY A 188 4.77 -7.03 -9.62
CA GLY A 188 3.42 -7.38 -9.18
C GLY A 188 3.27 -8.75 -8.49
N GLU A 189 4.34 -9.56 -8.41
CA GLU A 189 4.32 -10.86 -7.73
C GLU A 189 4.13 -10.70 -6.21
N GLN A 190 3.40 -11.66 -5.63
CA GLN A 190 3.04 -11.67 -4.22
C GLN A 190 3.42 -12.99 -3.55
N VAL A 191 4.02 -12.91 -2.36
CA VAL A 191 4.21 -14.05 -1.46
C VAL A 191 3.35 -13.84 -0.22
N THR A 192 2.62 -14.89 0.17
CA THR A 192 1.69 -14.86 1.31
C THR A 192 2.08 -15.90 2.36
N THR A 193 2.29 -15.46 3.60
CA THR A 193 2.54 -16.32 4.77
C THR A 193 1.45 -16.06 5.80
N ALA A 194 1.04 -17.06 6.58
CA ALA A 194 -0.02 -16.86 7.59
C ALA A 194 0.40 -17.42 8.96
N VAL A 195 -0.04 -16.74 10.02
CA VAL A 195 0.13 -17.16 11.41
C VAL A 195 -1.22 -17.11 12.13
N THR A 196 -1.42 -18.04 13.08
CA THR A 196 -2.60 -18.07 13.95
C THR A 196 -2.22 -17.44 15.29
N TRP A 197 -2.94 -16.39 15.69
CA TRP A 197 -2.75 -15.73 16.98
C TRP A 197 -3.76 -16.27 18.00
N THR A 198 -3.32 -16.49 19.24
CA THR A 198 -4.11 -17.16 20.28
C THR A 198 -4.81 -16.20 21.25
N GLY A 199 -4.94 -14.91 20.92
CA GLY A 199 -5.44 -13.89 21.85
C GLY A 199 -4.51 -13.58 23.04
N MET A 200 -3.29 -14.12 23.06
CA MET A 200 -2.32 -13.93 24.15
C MET A 200 -1.26 -12.89 23.77
N GLY A 201 -0.83 -12.10 24.75
CA GLY A 201 0.30 -11.19 24.60
C GLY A 201 1.65 -11.89 24.66
N SER A 202 2.70 -11.21 24.21
CA SER A 202 4.07 -11.69 24.26
C SER A 202 5.08 -10.55 24.38
N ALA A 203 6.29 -10.90 24.82
CA ALA A 203 7.46 -10.04 24.83
C ALA A 203 8.68 -10.86 24.38
N PRO A 204 9.82 -10.24 24.03
CA PRO A 204 10.98 -10.96 23.54
C PRO A 204 11.46 -12.00 24.56
N ARG A 205 11.88 -13.18 24.07
CA ARG A 205 12.21 -14.37 24.88
C ARG A 205 11.02 -15.04 25.60
N CYS A 206 9.78 -14.69 25.24
CA CYS A 206 8.54 -15.31 25.71
C CYS A 206 8.44 -15.53 27.23
N PRO A 207 8.45 -14.46 28.05
CA PRO A 207 8.24 -14.61 29.50
C PRO A 207 6.89 -15.25 29.80
N LEU A 208 6.87 -16.14 30.80
CA LEU A 208 5.67 -16.77 31.33
C LEU A 208 5.29 -16.20 32.70
N PRO A 209 3.99 -16.14 33.06
CA PRO A 209 2.85 -16.45 32.22
C PRO A 209 2.62 -15.37 31.14
N ARG A 210 2.17 -15.79 29.95
CA ARG A 210 1.73 -14.83 28.92
C ARG A 210 0.43 -14.16 29.39
N PRO A 211 0.29 -12.83 29.29
CA PRO A 211 -0.96 -12.15 29.64
C PRO A 211 -2.02 -12.42 28.56
N ALA A 212 -3.27 -12.66 28.97
CA ALA A 212 -4.40 -12.66 28.04
C ALA A 212 -4.70 -11.23 27.58
N ILE A 213 -5.05 -11.04 26.32
CA ILE A 213 -5.50 -9.74 25.79
C ILE A 213 -7.03 -9.73 25.80
N GLY A 214 -7.58 -8.74 26.52
CA GLY A 214 -9.01 -8.59 26.73
C GLY A 214 -9.76 -8.06 25.50
N PRO A 215 -11.06 -7.75 25.66
CA PRO A 215 -11.83 -7.13 24.59
C PRO A 215 -11.33 -5.72 24.28
N GLY A 216 -11.39 -5.32 23.01
CA GLY A 216 -10.91 -4.03 22.53
C GLY A 216 -10.79 -3.95 21.01
N THR A 217 -10.33 -2.79 20.52
CA THR A 217 -9.91 -2.63 19.11
C THR A 217 -8.39 -2.62 19.06
N TYR A 218 -7.83 -3.36 18.12
CA TYR A 218 -6.40 -3.59 17.97
C TYR A 218 -5.97 -3.40 16.52
N ASN A 219 -4.67 -3.18 16.32
CA ASN A 219 -4.05 -3.04 15.01
C ASN A 219 -3.13 -4.23 14.74
N LEU A 220 -3.39 -4.98 13.67
CA LEU A 220 -2.39 -5.84 13.04
C LEU A 220 -1.42 -4.96 12.24
N VAL A 221 -0.12 -5.13 12.46
CA VAL A 221 0.93 -4.56 11.62
C VAL A 221 1.89 -5.66 11.20
N VAL A 222 2.21 -5.72 9.92
CA VAL A 222 3.17 -6.68 9.36
C VAL A 222 4.47 -5.95 9.04
N GLN A 223 5.60 -6.60 9.26
CA GLN A 223 6.92 -6.03 9.06
C GLN A 223 7.85 -7.05 8.42
N LEU A 224 8.64 -6.62 7.44
CA LEU A 224 9.68 -7.39 6.77
C LEU A 224 11.00 -6.63 6.92
N GLY A 225 11.85 -7.06 7.85
CA GLY A 225 13.04 -6.28 8.23
C GLY A 225 12.66 -4.87 8.72
N ASN A 226 13.00 -3.85 7.94
CA ASN A 226 12.67 -2.44 8.23
C ASN A 226 11.36 -1.98 7.57
N LEU A 227 10.86 -2.67 6.53
CA LEU A 227 9.66 -2.31 5.81
C LEU A 227 8.41 -2.71 6.61
N ARG A 228 7.49 -1.78 6.83
CA ARG A 228 6.33 -1.94 7.73
C ARG A 228 5.03 -1.58 7.03
N SER A 229 3.99 -2.40 7.23
CA SER A 229 2.66 -2.16 6.66
C SER A 229 1.94 -0.99 7.32
N LEU A 230 0.92 -0.47 6.65
CA LEU A 230 -0.14 0.28 7.33
C LEU A 230 -0.83 -0.61 8.38
N PRO A 231 -1.36 -0.02 9.48
CA PRO A 231 -2.17 -0.73 10.45
C PRO A 231 -3.47 -1.27 9.84
N VAL A 232 -3.85 -2.49 10.23
CA VAL A 232 -5.15 -3.10 9.89
C VAL A 232 -5.95 -3.27 11.18
N PRO A 233 -7.03 -2.50 11.38
CA PRO A 233 -7.82 -2.58 12.59
C PRO A 233 -8.66 -3.86 12.62
N PHE A 234 -8.77 -4.48 13.79
CA PHE A 234 -9.71 -5.56 14.07
C PHE A 234 -10.25 -5.44 15.51
N ILE A 235 -11.41 -6.03 15.78
CA ILE A 235 -12.08 -5.97 17.07
C ILE A 235 -12.05 -7.34 17.74
N LEU A 236 -11.80 -7.36 19.05
CA LEU A 236 -12.00 -8.51 19.93
C LEU A 236 -13.15 -8.17 20.89
N ASN A 237 -14.28 -8.83 20.74
CA ASN A 237 -15.50 -8.64 21.53
C ASN A 237 -15.46 -9.47 22.82
N GLN A 238 -16.22 -9.08 23.84
CA GLN A 238 -16.48 -9.97 24.98
C GLN A 238 -17.19 -11.24 24.49
N PRO A 239 -16.82 -12.44 24.99
CA PRO A 239 -17.49 -13.67 24.61
C PRO A 239 -19.00 -13.56 24.83
N PRO A 240 -19.84 -14.18 23.97
CA PRO A 240 -21.26 -14.25 24.26
C PRO A 240 -21.48 -14.90 25.64
N PRO A 241 -22.46 -14.43 26.43
CA PRO A 241 -22.79 -15.09 27.69
C PRO A 241 -23.14 -16.56 27.42
N PRO A 242 -22.78 -17.50 28.32
CA PRO A 242 -23.15 -18.89 28.16
C PRO A 242 -24.68 -19.01 28.01
N PRO A 243 -25.18 -19.96 27.20
CA PRO A 243 -26.61 -20.18 27.07
C PRO A 243 -27.21 -20.38 28.46
N GLY A 244 -28.28 -19.63 28.75
CA GLY A 244 -28.94 -19.68 30.05
C GLY A 244 -29.47 -21.09 30.35
N PRO A 245 -29.84 -21.39 31.61
CA PRO A 245 -30.42 -22.66 31.98
C PRO A 245 -31.59 -23.00 31.05
N VAL A 246 -31.55 -24.17 30.42
CA VAL A 246 -32.69 -24.67 29.65
C VAL A 246 -33.89 -24.72 30.61
N PRO A 247 -35.04 -24.09 30.30
CA PRO A 247 -36.20 -24.16 31.16
C PRO A 247 -36.53 -25.63 31.44
N ALA A 248 -36.70 -25.97 32.72
CA ALA A 248 -37.07 -27.32 33.10
C ALA A 248 -38.35 -27.73 32.35
N PRO A 249 -38.48 -28.98 31.89
CA PRO A 249 -39.71 -29.44 31.27
C PRO A 249 -40.90 -29.11 32.18
N GLY A 250 -41.87 -28.35 31.66
CA GLY A 250 -43.09 -28.07 32.39
C GLY A 250 -43.77 -29.39 32.80
N PRO A 251 -44.50 -29.43 33.93
CA PRO A 251 -45.19 -30.64 34.35
C PRO A 251 -46.04 -31.17 33.20
N ALA A 252 -45.95 -32.47 32.92
CA ALA A 252 -46.67 -33.10 31.84
C ALA A 252 -48.16 -32.78 31.98
N GLN A 253 -48.76 -32.19 30.93
CA GLN A 253 -50.20 -31.95 30.90
C GLN A 253 -50.87 -33.32 31.02
N ALA A 254 -51.76 -33.45 32.02
CA ALA A 254 -52.50 -34.69 32.22
C ALA A 254 -53.26 -35.04 30.94
N PRO A 255 -53.30 -36.33 30.53
CA PRO A 255 -54.05 -36.72 29.35
C PRO A 255 -55.51 -36.30 29.48
N PRO A 256 -56.16 -35.84 28.40
CA PRO A 256 -57.56 -35.44 28.45
C PRO A 256 -58.43 -36.63 28.89
N PRO A 257 -59.50 -36.40 29.68
CA PRO A 257 -60.34 -37.47 30.18
C PRO A 257 -60.96 -38.26 29.01
N GLU A 258 -60.84 -39.58 29.08
CA GLU A 258 -61.37 -40.51 28.09
C GLU A 258 -62.91 -40.36 28.02
N SER A 259 -63.43 -40.13 26.81
CA SER A 259 -64.87 -39.96 26.63
C SER A 259 -65.59 -41.30 26.80
N PRO A 260 -66.66 -41.38 27.60
CA PRO A 260 -67.34 -42.65 27.84
C PRO A 260 -67.95 -43.19 26.55
N ALA A 261 -67.61 -44.43 26.21
CA ALA A 261 -68.18 -45.12 25.07
C ALA A 261 -69.70 -45.27 25.25
N GLN A 262 -70.48 -44.66 24.35
CA GLN A 262 -71.91 -44.96 24.25
C GLN A 262 -72.10 -46.32 23.59
N GLY A 263 -72.73 -47.25 24.31
CA GLY A 263 -73.18 -48.53 23.78
C GLY A 263 -74.62 -48.80 24.20
N GLY A 264 -75.43 -49.28 23.24
CA GLY A 264 -76.84 -49.60 23.44
C GLY A 264 -77.77 -48.66 22.68
#